data_AF-A0A7X8VKG5-F1
#
_entry.id   AF-A0A7X8VKG5-F1
#
_cell.length_a   1.000
_cell.length_b   1.000
_cell.length_c   1.000
_cell.angle_alpha   90.00
_cell.angle_beta   90.00
_cell.angle_gamma   90.00
#
_symmetry.space_group_name_H-M   'P 1'
#
loop_
_entity.id
_entity.type
_entity.pdbx_description
1 polymer ?
#
loop_
_entity_poly.entity_id
_entity_poly.type
_entity_poly.pdbx_seq_one_letter_code
_entity_poly.pdbx_strand_id
1 'polypeptide(L)'
;MAVSQLVGPSGSGLTKELIRLYESTPGAVMLTADPRAHLSYLRDTVAEELAFGLEQRGVPVAEMETRVLSMSRALGLEDLLERSPQELSGGQTRRLAIGSVLILGCSPVLLDDPFSGLDADSRLLLSSLLEQLEAEVVIAGHRDWLPGTPTRFLDGAGGKPPAAPRPVSPSVEGTVRFSEVVGCRGGGTRKWWQFHQPRSTHFEVGPVDLQLPRGGVTWLRGPNGSGKTTLMRAMAGLDGAPPPHISVGLILQDPMDQVIDSTTATMVPDARWRELFSLDADAHPLDLSQRELRLAQFGAELSRQPTVLLIDEPDVGLDTTGRALFHQGLATYLNQGGAVLMSCHDDSVLKEVADYAPVNEYWV
;
A
#
# COMPACT_ATOMS: atom_id res chain seq x y z
N MET A 1 -4.04 14.09 -26.97
CA MET A 1 -4.33 13.08 -25.94
C MET A 1 -4.93 13.81 -24.75
N ALA A 2 -6.03 13.30 -24.20
CA ALA A 2 -6.68 13.89 -23.04
C ALA A 2 -5.99 13.49 -21.71
N VAL A 3 -5.10 12.48 -21.74
CA VAL A 3 -4.30 12.05 -20.60
C VAL A 3 -2.94 12.77 -20.61
N SER A 4 -2.49 13.21 -19.44
CA SER A 4 -1.16 13.76 -19.18
C SER A 4 -0.61 13.28 -17.83
N GLN A 5 0.70 13.33 -17.65
CA GLN A 5 1.37 12.87 -16.43
C GLN A 5 2.25 13.95 -15.80
N LEU A 6 2.22 14.03 -14.48
CA LEU A 6 3.23 14.66 -13.63
C LEU A 6 4.07 13.54 -13.02
N VAL A 7 5.36 13.50 -13.33
CA VAL A 7 6.25 12.44 -12.82
C VAL A 7 7.36 13.07 -12.01
N GLY A 8 7.58 12.60 -10.80
CA GLY A 8 8.65 13.10 -9.95
C GLY A 8 8.85 12.19 -8.74
N PRO A 9 10.00 12.27 -8.05
CA PRO A 9 10.19 11.51 -6.82
C PRO A 9 9.19 11.96 -5.75
N SER A 10 8.96 11.14 -4.73
CA SER A 10 8.20 11.53 -3.54
C SER A 10 8.82 12.78 -2.90
N GLY A 11 7.96 13.67 -2.40
CA GLY A 11 8.39 14.97 -1.88
C GLY A 11 8.76 16.01 -2.95
N SER A 12 8.68 15.70 -4.26
CA SER A 12 8.82 16.70 -5.35
C SER A 12 7.66 17.71 -5.43
N GLY A 13 6.62 17.51 -4.61
CA GLY A 13 5.43 18.35 -4.61
C GLY A 13 4.35 17.90 -5.60
N LEU A 14 4.40 16.66 -6.11
CA LEU A 14 3.36 16.07 -6.97
C LEU A 14 1.94 16.31 -6.44
N THR A 15 1.64 15.87 -5.21
CA THR A 15 0.34 16.07 -4.57
C THR A 15 0.01 17.55 -4.41
N LYS A 16 1.00 18.41 -4.10
CA LYS A 16 0.79 19.88 -4.00
C LYS A 16 0.42 20.49 -5.35
N GLU A 17 1.03 20.03 -6.44
CA GLU A 17 0.70 20.47 -7.79
C GLU A 17 -0.67 19.95 -8.23
N LEU A 18 -1.04 18.70 -7.90
CA LEU A 18 -2.41 18.21 -8.13
C LEU A 18 -3.46 19.01 -7.34
N ILE A 19 -3.20 19.31 -6.07
CA ILE A 19 -4.11 20.14 -5.25
C ILE A 19 -4.25 21.53 -5.87
N ARG A 20 -3.14 22.15 -6.30
CA ARG A 20 -3.18 23.45 -7.01
C ARG A 20 -4.01 23.36 -8.29
N LEU A 21 -3.86 22.31 -9.08
CA LEU A 21 -4.66 22.08 -10.28
C LEU A 21 -6.14 21.92 -9.94
N TYR A 22 -6.45 21.13 -8.91
CA TYR A 22 -7.82 20.94 -8.41
C TYR A 22 -8.46 22.26 -7.98
N GLU A 23 -7.79 23.04 -7.15
CA GLU A 23 -8.29 24.33 -6.64
C GLU A 23 -8.48 25.38 -7.75
N SER A 24 -7.65 25.32 -8.79
CA SER A 24 -7.71 26.27 -9.92
C SER A 24 -8.66 25.83 -11.04
N THR A 25 -9.22 24.62 -10.99
CA THR A 25 -10.01 24.05 -12.08
C THR A 25 -11.43 23.69 -11.61
N PRO A 26 -12.42 24.58 -11.81
CA PRO A 26 -13.80 24.32 -11.44
C PRO A 26 -14.36 23.06 -12.10
N GLY A 27 -14.99 22.18 -11.31
CA GLY A 27 -15.57 20.93 -11.80
C GLY A 27 -14.58 19.76 -11.91
N ALA A 28 -13.30 19.98 -11.61
CA ALA A 28 -12.33 18.90 -11.48
C ALA A 28 -12.74 17.94 -10.36
N VAL A 29 -12.42 16.66 -10.54
CA VAL A 29 -12.52 15.65 -9.47
C VAL A 29 -11.14 15.09 -9.21
N MET A 30 -10.78 14.96 -7.93
CA MET A 30 -9.48 14.46 -7.52
C MET A 30 -9.63 13.18 -6.70
N LEU A 31 -8.89 12.15 -7.09
CA LEU A 31 -8.62 10.98 -6.27
C LEU A 31 -7.22 11.12 -5.69
N THR A 32 -7.15 11.24 -4.36
CA THR A 32 -5.89 11.31 -3.61
C THR A 32 -5.25 9.94 -3.49
N ALA A 33 -3.98 9.91 -3.10
CA ALA A 33 -3.20 8.67 -3.11
C ALA A 33 -3.67 7.61 -2.09
N ASP A 34 -4.38 8.00 -1.03
CA ASP A 34 -5.17 7.07 -0.21
C ASP A 34 -6.56 6.83 -0.86
N PRO A 35 -6.82 5.63 -1.42
CA PRO A 35 -8.11 5.31 -2.01
C PRO A 35 -9.23 5.18 -0.98
N ARG A 36 -8.91 4.86 0.29
CA ARG A 36 -9.93 4.62 1.33
C ARG A 36 -10.64 5.92 1.69
N ALA A 37 -9.95 7.06 1.59
CA ALA A 37 -10.54 8.39 1.78
C ALA A 37 -11.65 8.74 0.77
N HIS A 38 -11.73 8.02 -0.36
CA HIS A 38 -12.72 8.24 -1.42
C HIS A 38 -13.90 7.27 -1.39
N LEU A 39 -13.91 6.33 -0.44
CA LEU A 39 -15.00 5.40 -0.23
C LEU A 39 -15.82 5.83 0.99
N SER A 40 -17.14 5.75 0.87
CA SER A 40 -18.07 6.07 1.95
C SER A 40 -18.04 5.01 3.06
N TYR A 41 -17.84 3.74 2.69
CA TYR A 41 -18.04 2.57 3.55
C TYR A 41 -19.42 2.54 4.23
N LEU A 42 -20.40 3.24 3.65
CA LEU A 42 -21.79 3.28 4.11
C LEU A 42 -22.65 2.23 3.41
N ARG A 43 -22.12 1.59 2.36
CA ARG A 43 -22.81 0.61 1.54
C ARG A 43 -22.42 -0.82 1.90
N ASP A 44 -23.37 -1.73 1.75
CA ASP A 44 -23.17 -3.13 2.10
C ASP A 44 -22.44 -3.87 0.99
N THR A 45 -22.52 -3.38 -0.25
CA THR A 45 -21.92 -4.02 -1.42
C THR A 45 -21.04 -3.09 -2.26
N VAL A 46 -20.10 -3.67 -2.99
CA VAL A 46 -19.26 -2.96 -3.99
C VAL A 46 -20.12 -2.31 -5.08
N ALA A 47 -21.20 -2.97 -5.51
CA ALA A 47 -22.12 -2.42 -6.50
C ALA A 47 -22.79 -1.13 -6.00
N GLU A 48 -23.28 -1.14 -4.77
CA GLU A 48 -23.89 0.01 -4.12
C GLU A 48 -22.87 1.14 -3.89
N GLU A 49 -21.64 0.80 -3.52
CA GLU A 49 -20.56 1.79 -3.35
C GLU A 49 -20.24 2.49 -4.68
N LEU A 50 -20.14 1.75 -5.80
CA LEU A 50 -20.00 2.33 -7.14
C LEU A 50 -21.20 3.21 -7.53
N ALA A 51 -22.42 2.79 -7.17
CA ALA A 51 -23.64 3.52 -7.48
C ALA A 51 -23.81 4.80 -6.63
N PHE A 52 -23.15 4.89 -5.47
CA PHE A 52 -23.38 5.92 -4.46
C PHE A 52 -23.39 7.34 -5.04
N GLY A 53 -22.35 7.72 -5.77
CA GLY A 53 -22.25 9.06 -6.33
C GLY A 53 -23.22 9.34 -7.48
N LEU A 54 -23.76 8.31 -8.13
CA LEU A 54 -24.85 8.42 -9.10
C LEU A 54 -26.20 8.64 -8.40
N GLU A 55 -26.44 7.96 -7.28
CA GLU A 55 -27.65 8.11 -6.47
C GLU A 55 -27.77 9.52 -5.93
N GLN A 56 -26.67 10.06 -5.41
CA GLN A 56 -26.61 11.43 -4.93
C GLN A 56 -26.89 12.47 -6.02
N ARG A 57 -26.65 12.12 -7.30
CA ARG A 57 -26.96 12.95 -8.47
C ARG A 57 -28.35 12.69 -9.05
N GLY A 58 -29.11 11.76 -8.50
CA GLY A 58 -30.45 11.43 -8.98
C GLY A 58 -30.48 10.76 -10.36
N VAL A 59 -29.42 10.03 -10.73
CA VAL A 59 -29.38 9.27 -11.99
C VAL A 59 -30.48 8.18 -11.97
N PRO A 60 -31.16 7.87 -13.08
CA PRO A 60 -32.15 6.79 -13.10
C PRO A 60 -31.54 5.41 -12.80
N VAL A 61 -32.26 4.56 -12.07
CA VAL A 61 -31.78 3.23 -11.64
C VAL A 61 -31.27 2.36 -12.79
N ALA A 62 -32.02 2.28 -13.90
CA ALA A 62 -31.60 1.48 -15.07
C ALA A 62 -30.28 1.97 -15.69
N GLU A 63 -30.03 3.28 -15.61
CA GLU A 63 -28.76 3.86 -16.06
C GLU A 63 -27.64 3.58 -15.07
N MET A 64 -27.91 3.63 -13.76
CA MET A 64 -26.96 3.25 -12.72
C MET A 64 -26.50 1.80 -12.90
N GLU A 65 -27.44 0.86 -13.06
CA GLU A 65 -27.12 -0.56 -13.27
C GLU A 65 -26.19 -0.75 -14.47
N THR A 66 -26.50 -0.08 -15.58
CA THR A 66 -25.68 -0.13 -16.80
C THR A 66 -24.27 0.41 -16.55
N ARG A 67 -24.16 1.57 -15.88
CA ARG A 67 -22.87 2.21 -15.58
C ARG A 67 -22.04 1.39 -14.58
N VAL A 68 -22.66 0.87 -13.51
CA VAL A 68 -22.01 0.03 -12.50
C VAL A 68 -21.46 -1.23 -13.14
N LEU A 69 -22.26 -1.93 -13.94
CA LEU A 69 -21.80 -3.12 -14.65
C LEU A 69 -20.62 -2.78 -15.57
N SER A 70 -20.75 -1.77 -16.44
CA SER A 70 -19.68 -1.36 -17.35
C SER A 70 -18.38 -0.98 -16.62
N MET A 71 -18.48 -0.19 -15.54
CA MET A 71 -17.33 0.25 -14.75
C MET A 71 -16.67 -0.92 -14.01
N SER A 72 -17.48 -1.83 -13.44
CA SER A 72 -16.98 -3.03 -12.79
C SER A 72 -16.23 -3.94 -13.77
N ARG A 73 -16.68 -4.04 -15.03
CA ARG A 73 -15.96 -4.79 -16.09
C ARG A 73 -14.61 -4.17 -16.40
N ALA A 74 -14.61 -2.85 -16.66
CA ALA A 74 -13.40 -2.12 -17.01
C ALA A 74 -12.33 -2.19 -15.92
N LEU A 75 -12.75 -2.31 -14.65
CA LEU A 75 -11.86 -2.41 -13.50
C LEU A 75 -11.65 -3.85 -13.01
N GLY A 76 -12.24 -4.87 -13.62
CA GLY A 76 -12.11 -6.27 -13.18
C GLY A 76 -12.67 -6.54 -11.77
N LEU A 77 -13.82 -5.93 -11.44
CA LEU A 77 -14.53 -6.05 -10.15
C LEU A 77 -15.86 -6.81 -10.26
N GLU A 78 -16.19 -7.37 -11.42
CA GLU A 78 -17.49 -8.02 -11.69
C GLU A 78 -17.86 -9.09 -10.65
N ASP A 79 -16.92 -9.96 -10.32
CA ASP A 79 -17.12 -11.06 -9.36
C ASP A 79 -17.16 -10.60 -7.89
N LEU A 80 -16.95 -9.31 -7.65
CA LEU A 80 -16.87 -8.71 -6.31
C LEU A 80 -18.06 -7.79 -6.01
N LEU A 81 -18.99 -7.61 -6.96
CA LEU A 81 -20.10 -6.65 -6.84
C LEU A 81 -20.94 -6.84 -5.58
N GLU A 82 -21.16 -8.08 -5.15
CA GLU A 82 -21.95 -8.44 -3.96
C GLU A 82 -21.13 -8.50 -2.65
N ARG A 83 -19.80 -8.31 -2.73
CA ARG A 83 -18.95 -8.32 -1.53
C ARG A 83 -19.03 -7.00 -0.78
N SER A 84 -18.72 -7.03 0.52
CA SER A 84 -18.56 -5.80 1.29
C SER A 84 -17.30 -5.05 0.84
N PRO A 85 -17.36 -3.71 0.64
CA PRO A 85 -16.18 -2.90 0.37
C PRO A 85 -15.08 -3.02 1.43
N GLN A 86 -15.44 -3.36 2.68
CA GLN A 86 -14.50 -3.53 3.80
C GLN A 86 -13.68 -4.83 3.71
N GLU A 87 -14.10 -5.79 2.89
CA GLU A 87 -13.44 -7.09 2.72
C GLU A 87 -12.46 -7.12 1.54
N LEU A 88 -12.37 -6.02 0.80
CA LEU A 88 -11.53 -5.91 -0.39
C LEU A 88 -10.04 -5.86 -0.02
N SER A 89 -9.18 -6.41 -0.89
CA SER A 89 -7.74 -6.19 -0.84
C SER A 89 -7.39 -4.72 -1.11
N GLY A 90 -6.17 -4.29 -0.81
CA GLY A 90 -5.71 -2.92 -1.11
C GLY A 90 -5.86 -2.56 -2.59
N GLY A 91 -5.41 -3.43 -3.49
CA GLY A 91 -5.56 -3.22 -4.93
C GLY A 91 -7.02 -3.25 -5.42
N GLN A 92 -7.89 -4.08 -4.83
CA GLN A 92 -9.33 -4.06 -5.12
C GLN A 92 -9.99 -2.77 -4.63
N THR A 93 -9.64 -2.31 -3.43
CA THR A 93 -10.11 -1.05 -2.83
C THR A 93 -9.71 0.14 -3.69
N ARG A 94 -8.47 0.18 -4.18
CA ARG A 94 -7.99 1.23 -5.10
C ARG A 94 -8.79 1.27 -6.40
N ARG A 95 -9.04 0.10 -7.01
CA ARG A 95 -9.87 0.01 -8.22
C ARG A 95 -11.30 0.48 -7.94
N LEU A 96 -11.90 0.09 -6.82
CA LEU A 96 -13.24 0.55 -6.41
C LEU A 96 -13.29 2.08 -6.23
N ALA A 97 -12.29 2.68 -5.56
CA ALA A 97 -12.21 4.13 -5.36
C ALA A 97 -12.10 4.87 -6.70
N ILE A 98 -11.24 4.39 -7.61
CA ILE A 98 -11.13 4.94 -8.98
C ILE A 98 -12.47 4.84 -9.70
N GLY A 99 -13.13 3.68 -9.67
CA GLY A 99 -14.43 3.48 -10.30
C GLY A 99 -15.51 4.41 -9.76
N SER A 100 -15.54 4.60 -8.44
CA SER A 100 -16.53 5.46 -7.75
C SER A 100 -16.41 6.94 -8.15
N VAL A 101 -15.20 7.36 -8.54
CA VAL A 101 -14.95 8.70 -9.10
C VAL A 101 -15.27 8.75 -10.60
N LEU A 102 -14.76 7.80 -11.38
CA LEU A 102 -14.87 7.82 -12.85
C LEU A 102 -16.30 7.60 -13.36
N ILE A 103 -17.11 6.80 -12.64
CA ILE A 103 -18.50 6.48 -13.03
C ILE A 103 -19.39 7.73 -13.14
N LEU A 104 -18.98 8.81 -12.49
CA LEU A 104 -19.65 10.10 -12.47
C LEU A 104 -19.53 10.86 -13.80
N GLY A 105 -18.57 10.49 -14.65
CA GLY A 105 -18.32 11.15 -15.93
C GLY A 105 -17.87 12.60 -15.81
N CYS A 106 -17.14 12.94 -14.73
CA CYS A 106 -16.61 14.28 -14.53
C CYS A 106 -15.32 14.52 -15.35
N SER A 107 -15.07 15.77 -15.72
CA SER A 107 -13.86 16.20 -16.43
C SER A 107 -13.49 17.62 -15.97
N PRO A 108 -12.21 17.90 -15.64
CA PRO A 108 -11.08 16.97 -15.66
C PRO A 108 -11.01 16.04 -14.43
N VAL A 109 -10.28 14.93 -14.57
CA VAL A 109 -10.00 13.97 -13.50
C VAL A 109 -8.52 14.05 -13.11
N LEU A 110 -8.26 14.20 -11.82
CA LEU A 110 -6.92 14.29 -11.23
C LEU A 110 -6.68 13.04 -10.39
N LEU A 111 -5.64 12.27 -10.70
CA LEU A 111 -5.36 11.00 -10.04
C LEU A 111 -3.96 11.03 -9.41
N ASP A 112 -3.90 10.83 -8.09
CA ASP A 112 -2.63 10.75 -7.35
C ASP A 112 -2.20 9.28 -7.15
N ASP A 113 -1.11 8.90 -7.80
CA ASP A 113 -0.49 7.58 -7.88
C ASP A 113 -1.46 6.40 -8.10
N PRO A 114 -2.34 6.45 -9.12
CA PRO A 114 -3.45 5.51 -9.26
C PRO A 114 -3.04 4.07 -9.58
N PHE A 115 -1.78 3.82 -9.97
CA PHE A 115 -1.25 2.50 -10.31
C PHE A 115 -0.51 1.80 -9.16
N SER A 116 -0.25 2.53 -8.07
CA SER A 116 0.50 2.03 -6.91
C SER A 116 -0.24 0.85 -6.25
N GLY A 117 0.49 -0.23 -5.92
CA GLY A 117 -0.06 -1.44 -5.32
C GLY A 117 -0.97 -2.29 -6.22
N LEU A 118 -1.11 -1.95 -7.50
CA LEU A 118 -1.83 -2.80 -8.47
C LEU A 118 -0.91 -3.89 -9.05
N ASP A 119 -1.45 -5.09 -9.27
CA ASP A 119 -0.79 -6.13 -10.06
C ASP A 119 -0.75 -5.79 -11.56
N ALA A 120 0.02 -6.55 -12.35
CA ALA A 120 0.25 -6.26 -13.76
C ALA A 120 -1.04 -6.21 -14.59
N ASP A 121 -1.96 -7.16 -14.37
CA ASP A 121 -3.23 -7.23 -15.10
C ASP A 121 -4.14 -6.05 -14.74
N SER A 122 -4.24 -5.74 -13.45
CA SER A 122 -4.99 -4.58 -12.94
C SER A 122 -4.44 -3.26 -13.47
N ARG A 123 -3.11 -3.12 -13.63
CA ARG A 123 -2.49 -1.93 -14.25
C ARG A 123 -2.90 -1.80 -15.71
N LEU A 124 -2.88 -2.89 -16.48
CA LEU A 124 -3.27 -2.86 -17.90
C LEU A 124 -4.74 -2.48 -18.10
N LEU A 125 -5.63 -3.01 -17.25
CA LEU A 125 -7.05 -2.65 -17.25
C LEU A 125 -7.25 -1.17 -16.97
N LEU A 126 -6.58 -0.64 -15.94
CA LEU A 126 -6.66 0.78 -15.59
C LEU A 126 -6.10 1.67 -16.72
N SER A 127 -4.94 1.34 -17.29
CA SER A 127 -4.36 2.09 -18.42
C SER A 127 -5.34 2.16 -19.59
N SER A 128 -5.93 1.02 -19.96
CA SER A 128 -6.89 0.92 -21.06
C SER A 128 -8.15 1.75 -20.78
N LEU A 129 -8.66 1.72 -19.55
CA LEU A 129 -9.80 2.54 -19.14
C LEU A 129 -9.47 4.03 -19.27
N LEU A 130 -8.34 4.49 -18.73
CA LEU A 130 -7.96 5.90 -18.75
C LEU A 130 -7.74 6.44 -20.17
N GLU A 131 -7.21 5.62 -21.09
CA GLU A 131 -7.05 5.97 -22.50
C GLU A 131 -8.39 6.09 -23.25
N GLN A 132 -9.42 5.35 -22.83
CA GLN A 132 -10.76 5.34 -23.43
C GLN A 132 -11.69 6.41 -22.86
N LEU A 133 -11.32 7.06 -21.76
CA LEU A 133 -12.15 8.11 -21.16
C LEU A 133 -12.24 9.33 -22.08
N GLU A 134 -13.46 9.80 -22.31
CA GLU A 134 -13.74 11.10 -22.92
C GLU A 134 -13.61 12.25 -21.88
N ALA A 135 -12.51 12.25 -21.12
CA ALA A 135 -12.22 13.24 -20.09
C ALA A 135 -10.75 13.65 -20.15
N GLU A 136 -10.45 14.89 -19.75
CA GLU A 136 -9.08 15.28 -19.46
C GLU A 136 -8.63 14.59 -18.17
N VAL A 137 -7.51 13.87 -18.21
CA VAL A 137 -6.96 13.14 -17.07
C VAL A 137 -5.54 13.61 -16.80
N VAL A 138 -5.26 14.02 -15.56
CA VAL A 138 -3.91 14.32 -15.09
C VAL A 138 -3.53 13.31 -14.03
N ILE A 139 -2.44 12.59 -14.25
CA ILE A 139 -1.94 11.56 -13.34
C ILE A 139 -0.66 12.08 -12.70
N ALA A 140 -0.60 12.14 -11.37
CA ALA A 140 0.66 12.27 -10.67
C ALA A 140 1.18 10.89 -10.28
N GLY A 141 2.49 10.65 -10.41
CA GLY A 141 3.07 9.37 -10.02
C GLY A 141 4.58 9.46 -9.79
N HIS A 142 5.11 8.54 -8.99
CA HIS A 142 6.54 8.46 -8.69
C HIS A 142 7.38 7.90 -9.86
N ARG A 143 6.73 7.43 -10.92
CA ARG A 143 7.33 6.90 -12.14
C ARG A 143 6.41 7.15 -13.34
N ASP A 144 6.97 7.02 -14.54
CA ASP A 144 6.20 7.05 -15.77
C ASP A 144 5.40 5.75 -15.91
N TRP A 145 4.08 5.85 -15.75
CA TRP A 145 3.16 4.72 -15.80
C TRP A 145 2.58 4.51 -17.20
N LEU A 146 2.49 5.57 -18.01
CA LEU A 146 1.91 5.54 -19.36
C LEU A 146 2.90 6.10 -20.41
N PRO A 147 3.93 5.33 -20.79
CA PRO A 147 4.92 5.78 -21.78
C PRO A 147 4.27 6.24 -23.09
N GLY A 148 4.72 7.39 -23.61
CA GLY A 148 4.17 7.99 -24.82
C GLY A 148 3.06 9.04 -24.57
N THR A 149 2.56 9.13 -23.34
CA THR A 149 1.66 10.20 -22.90
C THR A 149 2.45 11.49 -22.64
N PRO A 150 1.88 12.70 -22.86
CA PRO A 150 2.53 13.95 -22.47
C PRO A 150 2.90 13.95 -20.98
N THR A 151 4.20 14.03 -20.67
CA THR A 151 4.73 13.94 -19.30
C THR A 151 5.55 15.18 -18.94
N ARG A 152 5.20 15.82 -17.82
CA ARG A 152 5.99 16.86 -17.18
C ARG A 152 6.72 16.26 -15.99
N PHE A 153 8.05 16.37 -15.99
CA PHE A 153 8.86 15.94 -14.87
C PHE A 153 8.96 17.05 -13.83
N LEU A 154 8.69 16.72 -12.56
CA LEU A 154 8.96 17.58 -11.42
C LEU A 154 10.26 17.13 -10.77
N ASP A 155 11.21 18.05 -10.67
CA ASP A 155 12.43 17.80 -9.92
C ASP A 155 12.09 17.71 -8.42
N GLY A 156 12.65 16.70 -7.76
CA GLY A 156 12.56 16.61 -6.30
C GLY A 156 13.77 17.21 -5.62
N ALA A 157 13.60 17.58 -4.35
CA ALA A 157 14.71 17.72 -3.41
C ALA A 157 15.48 16.40 -3.16
N GLY A 158 15.03 15.28 -3.75
CA GLY A 158 15.69 13.99 -3.69
C GLY A 158 17.01 14.03 -4.44
N GLY A 159 18.12 14.15 -3.71
CA GLY A 159 19.45 13.96 -4.26
C GLY A 159 19.61 12.61 -4.95
N LYS A 160 20.76 12.41 -5.61
CA LYS A 160 21.09 11.12 -6.23
C LYS A 160 20.84 9.98 -5.24
N PRO A 161 20.12 8.90 -5.62
CA PRO A 161 19.89 7.77 -4.74
C PRO A 161 21.21 7.26 -4.16
N PRO A 162 21.25 6.86 -2.88
CA PRO A 162 22.45 6.26 -2.31
C PRO A 162 22.86 5.04 -3.12
N ALA A 163 24.16 4.72 -3.07
CA ALA A 163 24.66 3.50 -3.69
C ALA A 163 23.98 2.27 -3.09
N ALA A 164 23.95 1.15 -3.84
CA ALA A 164 23.45 -0.11 -3.32
C ALA A 164 24.20 -0.54 -2.04
N PRO A 165 23.54 -1.24 -1.11
CA PRO A 165 24.19 -1.74 0.10
C PRO A 165 25.33 -2.72 -0.23
N ARG A 166 26.28 -2.85 0.70
CA ARG A 166 27.27 -3.93 0.63
C ARG A 166 26.62 -5.27 1.00
N PRO A 167 27.12 -6.41 0.49
CA PRO A 167 26.66 -7.73 0.90
C PRO A 167 26.66 -7.89 2.43
N VAL A 168 25.56 -8.43 2.94
CA VAL A 168 25.32 -8.66 4.36
C VAL A 168 26.21 -9.79 4.86
N SER A 169 26.81 -9.57 6.01
CA SER A 169 27.56 -10.56 6.80
C SER A 169 27.02 -10.49 8.22
N PRO A 170 26.00 -11.29 8.57
CA PRO A 170 25.25 -11.10 9.81
C PRO A 170 26.12 -11.38 11.03
N SER A 171 26.00 -10.55 12.06
CA SER A 171 26.68 -10.75 13.34
C SER A 171 26.19 -11.99 14.11
N VAL A 172 24.99 -12.47 13.76
CA VAL A 172 24.36 -13.65 14.36
C VAL A 172 23.81 -14.53 13.24
N GLU A 173 24.27 -15.77 13.17
CA GLU A 173 23.80 -16.78 12.22
C GLU A 173 22.67 -17.65 12.82
N GLY A 174 22.01 -18.43 11.97
CA GLY A 174 20.97 -19.39 12.33
C GLY A 174 19.60 -19.06 11.76
N THR A 175 18.57 -19.79 12.21
CA THR A 175 17.18 -19.60 11.78
C THR A 175 16.28 -19.31 12.98
N VAL A 176 15.27 -18.48 12.75
CA VAL A 176 14.18 -18.22 13.69
C VAL A 176 12.96 -19.02 13.23
N ARG A 177 12.42 -19.86 14.11
CA ARG A 177 11.31 -20.75 13.78
C ARG A 177 9.99 -20.21 14.31
N PHE A 178 8.99 -20.16 13.44
CA PHE A 178 7.58 -20.09 13.81
C PHE A 178 6.93 -21.42 13.48
N SER A 179 6.11 -21.95 14.38
CA SER A 179 5.46 -23.25 14.21
C SER A 179 3.99 -23.14 14.48
N GLU A 180 3.21 -23.92 13.72
CA GLU A 180 1.76 -24.02 13.85
C GLU A 180 1.07 -22.65 13.81
N VAL A 181 1.59 -21.70 13.03
CA VAL A 181 0.97 -20.38 12.93
C VAL A 181 -0.29 -20.50 12.10
N VAL A 182 -1.41 -20.14 12.71
CA VAL A 182 -2.70 -20.04 12.05
C VAL A 182 -3.15 -18.60 12.12
N GLY A 183 -3.39 -18.00 10.95
CA GLY A 183 -3.99 -16.67 10.84
C GLY A 183 -5.48 -16.79 10.64
N CYS A 184 -6.27 -16.24 11.58
CA CYS A 184 -7.72 -16.20 11.47
C CYS A 184 -8.19 -14.75 11.29
N ARG A 185 -9.01 -14.49 10.27
CA ARG A 185 -9.90 -13.32 10.25
C ARG A 185 -11.30 -13.81 10.57
N GLY A 186 -11.70 -13.62 11.82
CA GLY A 186 -13.08 -13.79 12.26
C GLY A 186 -13.95 -12.61 11.83
N GLY A 187 -15.27 -12.77 11.97
CA GLY A 187 -16.18 -11.67 11.76
C GLY A 187 -15.93 -10.50 12.69
N GLY A 188 -16.05 -9.30 12.12
CA GLY A 188 -15.95 -8.07 12.89
C GLY A 188 -16.81 -8.13 14.14
N THR A 189 -16.29 -7.59 15.24
CA THR A 189 -17.08 -7.41 16.46
C THR A 189 -18.28 -6.54 16.14
N ARG A 190 -19.49 -7.03 16.49
CA ARG A 190 -20.73 -6.29 16.29
C ARG A 190 -20.64 -4.95 17.02
N LYS A 191 -20.57 -3.86 16.26
CA LYS A 191 -20.62 -2.51 16.83
C LYS A 191 -22.03 -2.27 17.39
N TRP A 192 -22.17 -1.44 18.43
CA TRP A 192 -23.45 -1.27 19.14
C TRP A 192 -24.60 -0.76 18.24
N TRP A 193 -24.27 -0.12 17.12
CA TRP A 193 -25.21 0.38 16.12
C TRP A 193 -25.50 -0.60 14.97
N GLN A 194 -24.86 -1.78 14.95
CA GLN A 194 -25.13 -2.80 13.95
C GLN A 194 -26.31 -3.68 14.40
N PHE A 195 -27.45 -3.52 13.73
CA PHE A 195 -28.67 -4.27 14.06
C PHE A 195 -28.73 -5.66 13.42
N HIS A 196 -27.90 -5.93 12.41
CA HIS A 196 -27.70 -7.25 11.80
C HIS A 196 -26.37 -7.85 12.25
N GLN A 197 -26.29 -9.18 12.37
CA GLN A 197 -25.00 -9.86 12.56
C GLN A 197 -24.16 -9.63 11.30
N PRO A 198 -22.90 -9.17 11.41
CA PRO A 198 -21.99 -9.12 10.27
C PRO A 198 -21.95 -10.49 9.60
N ARG A 199 -22.28 -10.56 8.31
CA ARG A 199 -22.03 -11.76 7.51
C ARG A 199 -20.52 -11.84 7.32
N SER A 200 -19.83 -12.51 8.24
CA SER A 200 -18.41 -12.78 8.06
C SER A 200 -18.23 -14.20 7.56
N THR A 201 -17.54 -14.36 6.44
CA THR A 201 -16.90 -15.64 6.15
C THR A 201 -15.69 -15.78 7.06
N HIS A 202 -15.71 -16.77 7.95
CA HIS A 202 -14.50 -17.17 8.68
C HIS A 202 -13.40 -17.49 7.65
N PHE A 203 -12.29 -16.75 7.72
CA PHE A 203 -11.13 -16.97 6.84
C PHE A 203 -9.95 -17.43 7.70
N GLU A 204 -9.32 -18.52 7.30
CA GLU A 204 -8.19 -19.12 8.01
C GLU A 204 -7.07 -19.44 7.02
N VAL A 205 -5.83 -19.19 7.42
CA VAL A 205 -4.62 -19.53 6.68
C VAL A 205 -3.62 -20.20 7.62
N GLY A 206 -3.11 -21.36 7.22
CA GLY A 206 -2.22 -22.21 8.03
C GLY A 206 -2.84 -23.58 8.35
N PRO A 207 -2.29 -24.34 9.32
CA PRO A 207 -1.07 -24.04 10.09
C PRO A 207 0.18 -24.01 9.20
N VAL A 208 1.08 -23.04 9.44
CA VAL A 208 2.39 -22.98 8.76
C VAL A 208 3.55 -23.11 9.74
N ASP A 209 4.58 -23.80 9.29
CA ASP A 209 5.92 -23.81 9.88
C ASP A 209 6.85 -22.98 9.00
N LEU A 210 7.39 -21.90 9.57
CA LEU A 210 8.30 -20.98 8.89
C LEU A 210 9.66 -20.99 9.56
N GLN A 211 10.72 -21.06 8.74
CA GLN A 211 12.10 -20.90 9.19
C GLN A 211 12.70 -19.68 8.50
N LEU A 212 12.92 -18.62 9.28
CA LEU A 212 13.43 -17.36 8.78
C LEU A 212 14.94 -17.29 9.02
N PRO A 213 15.79 -17.17 7.99
CA PRO A 213 17.23 -17.05 8.17
C PRO A 213 17.58 -15.69 8.79
N ARG A 214 18.43 -15.71 9.83
CA ARG A 214 19.05 -14.47 10.32
C ARG A 214 19.99 -13.91 9.26
N GLY A 215 19.97 -12.59 9.09
CA GLY A 215 20.68 -11.92 8.01
C GLY A 215 20.08 -12.15 6.63
N GLY A 216 18.89 -12.75 6.54
CA GLY A 216 18.22 -13.01 5.28
C GLY A 216 16.76 -12.58 5.27
N VAL A 217 16.17 -12.68 4.09
CA VAL A 217 14.77 -12.34 3.82
C VAL A 217 14.05 -13.59 3.35
N THR A 218 12.87 -13.85 3.92
CA THR A 218 11.92 -14.81 3.37
C THR A 218 10.81 -14.04 2.66
N TRP A 219 10.60 -14.31 1.39
CA TRP A 219 9.54 -13.71 0.58
C TRP A 219 8.28 -14.56 0.69
N LEU A 220 7.22 -13.95 1.24
CA LEU A 220 5.90 -14.54 1.38
C LEU A 220 5.10 -14.32 0.10
N ARG A 221 5.00 -15.36 -0.73
CA ARG A 221 4.28 -15.36 -2.00
C ARG A 221 2.89 -15.97 -1.85
N GLY A 222 1.99 -15.54 -2.73
CA GLY A 222 0.63 -16.04 -2.81
C GLY A 222 -0.27 -15.04 -3.55
N PRO A 223 -1.38 -15.49 -4.15
CA PRO A 223 -2.31 -14.60 -4.86
C PRO A 223 -2.94 -13.54 -3.94
N ASN A 224 -3.57 -12.52 -4.52
CA ASN A 224 -4.33 -11.53 -3.77
C ASN A 224 -5.44 -12.23 -2.97
N GLY A 225 -5.54 -11.90 -1.68
CA GLY A 225 -6.49 -12.55 -0.78
C GLY A 225 -6.08 -13.94 -0.26
N SER A 226 -4.86 -14.43 -0.53
CA SER A 226 -4.38 -15.72 0.00
C SER A 226 -4.13 -15.74 1.52
N GLY A 227 -4.23 -14.58 2.19
CA GLY A 227 -4.06 -14.48 3.65
C GLY A 227 -2.68 -14.05 4.12
N LYS A 228 -1.78 -13.57 3.25
CA LYS A 228 -0.43 -13.07 3.60
C LYS A 228 -0.43 -12.10 4.79
N THR A 229 -1.21 -11.02 4.69
CA THR A 229 -1.38 -10.03 5.78
C THR A 229 -1.97 -10.67 7.05
N THR A 230 -2.96 -11.56 6.90
CA THR A 230 -3.58 -12.27 8.03
C THR A 230 -2.57 -13.14 8.77
N LEU A 231 -1.72 -13.86 8.03
CA LEU A 231 -0.65 -14.68 8.58
C LEU A 231 0.39 -13.82 9.32
N MET A 232 0.86 -12.73 8.71
CA MET A 232 1.82 -11.82 9.35
C MET A 232 1.26 -11.19 10.64
N ARG A 233 0.00 -10.79 10.64
CA ARG A 233 -0.66 -10.26 11.83
C ARG A 233 -0.73 -11.29 12.95
N ALA A 234 -1.07 -12.55 12.63
CA ALA A 234 -1.05 -13.64 13.61
C ALA A 234 0.37 -13.92 14.16
N MET A 235 1.40 -13.88 13.32
CA MET A 235 2.81 -14.01 13.77
C MET A 235 3.24 -12.88 14.73
N ALA A 236 2.64 -11.69 14.59
CA ALA A 236 2.84 -10.57 15.49
C ALA A 236 1.98 -10.62 16.77
N GLY A 237 1.16 -11.68 16.95
CA GLY A 237 0.24 -11.81 18.09
C GLY A 237 -1.00 -10.93 18.00
N LEU A 238 -1.39 -10.52 16.79
CA LEU A 238 -2.61 -9.75 16.53
C LEU A 238 -3.77 -10.69 16.17
N ASP A 239 -4.98 -10.12 16.04
CA ASP A 239 -6.19 -10.82 15.60
C ASP A 239 -6.56 -12.06 16.45
N GLY A 240 -6.22 -12.04 17.74
CA GLY A 240 -6.52 -13.11 18.70
C GLY A 240 -5.45 -14.20 18.78
N ALA A 241 -4.36 -14.10 18.01
CA ALA A 241 -3.20 -14.97 18.13
C ALA A 241 -2.46 -14.74 19.47
N PRO A 242 -1.82 -15.78 20.05
CA PRO A 242 -1.01 -15.61 21.25
C PRO A 242 0.18 -14.68 20.99
N PRO A 243 0.66 -13.93 22.00
CA PRO A 243 1.86 -13.13 21.86
C PRO A 243 3.05 -13.99 21.40
N PRO A 244 3.88 -13.48 20.47
CA PRO A 244 5.02 -14.24 19.97
C PRO A 244 6.05 -14.48 21.09
N HIS A 245 6.67 -15.65 21.07
CA HIS A 245 7.71 -16.05 22.02
C HIS A 245 9.07 -15.34 21.78
N ILE A 246 9.14 -14.52 20.74
CA ILE A 246 10.29 -13.71 20.32
C ILE A 246 9.85 -12.28 20.04
N SER A 247 10.79 -11.35 20.02
CA SER A 247 10.51 -9.97 19.64
C SER A 247 10.21 -9.89 18.14
N VAL A 248 8.99 -9.48 17.80
CA VAL A 248 8.49 -9.31 16.42
C VAL A 248 8.09 -7.86 16.21
N GLY A 249 8.59 -7.25 15.14
CA GLY A 249 8.11 -5.98 14.60
C GLY A 249 7.22 -6.22 13.39
N LEU A 250 6.21 -5.37 13.19
CA LEU A 250 5.29 -5.47 12.06
C LEU A 250 5.11 -4.10 11.40
N ILE A 251 5.39 -4.05 10.10
CA ILE A 251 5.11 -2.91 9.22
C ILE A 251 3.87 -3.25 8.42
N LEU A 252 2.79 -2.51 8.67
CA LEU A 252 1.52 -2.68 7.97
C LEU A 252 1.54 -2.07 6.57
N GLN A 253 0.67 -2.59 5.71
CA GLN A 253 0.50 -2.13 4.32
C GLN A 253 0.26 -0.62 4.24
N ASP A 254 -0.61 -0.07 5.11
CA ASP A 254 -0.88 1.36 5.20
C ASP A 254 -0.06 1.98 6.35
N PRO A 255 0.90 2.88 6.06
CA PRO A 255 1.68 3.56 7.09
C PRO A 255 0.83 4.37 8.07
N MET A 256 -0.32 4.89 7.64
CA MET A 256 -1.20 5.71 8.48
C MET A 256 -1.81 4.92 9.63
N ASP A 257 -2.02 3.61 9.45
CA ASP A 257 -2.58 2.71 10.47
C ASP A 257 -1.65 2.57 11.70
N GLN A 258 -0.38 3.02 11.61
CA GLN A 258 0.60 2.95 12.71
C GLN A 258 1.08 4.32 13.20
N VAL A 259 0.40 5.41 12.82
CA VAL A 259 0.70 6.75 13.35
C VAL A 259 -0.02 6.97 14.67
N ILE A 260 0.73 6.99 15.76
CA ILE A 260 0.21 7.22 17.12
C ILE A 260 0.88 8.40 17.83
N ASP A 261 2.01 8.88 17.30
CA ASP A 261 2.86 9.89 17.91
C ASP A 261 2.64 11.28 17.30
N SER A 262 2.82 12.33 18.10
CA SER A 262 2.61 13.71 17.67
C SER A 262 3.79 14.30 16.89
N THR A 263 4.98 13.70 16.99
CA THR A 263 6.16 14.12 16.21
C THR A 263 6.94 12.94 15.68
N THR A 264 7.65 13.15 14.57
CA THR A 264 8.53 12.13 13.99
C THR A 264 9.66 11.74 14.94
N ALA A 265 10.14 12.66 15.79
CA ALA A 265 11.15 12.35 16.82
C ALA A 265 10.65 11.35 17.86
N THR A 266 9.37 11.43 18.25
CA THR A 266 8.76 10.45 19.17
C THR A 266 8.48 9.12 18.48
N MET A 267 8.01 9.16 17.22
CA MET A 267 7.75 7.96 16.42
C MET A 267 9.02 7.16 16.10
N VAL A 268 10.13 7.87 15.81
CA VAL A 268 11.44 7.29 15.47
C VAL A 268 12.49 7.78 16.48
N PRO A 269 12.58 7.18 17.67
CA PRO A 269 13.45 7.67 18.73
C PRO A 269 14.94 7.70 18.33
N ASP A 270 15.42 6.70 17.58
CA ASP A 270 16.82 6.63 17.17
C ASP A 270 17.13 7.67 16.09
N ALA A 271 17.96 8.66 16.44
CA ALA A 271 18.38 9.73 15.53
C ALA A 271 19.09 9.20 14.27
N ARG A 272 19.77 8.04 14.34
CA ARG A 272 20.47 7.45 13.19
C ARG A 272 19.49 7.09 12.07
N TRP A 273 18.30 6.59 12.42
CA TRP A 273 17.27 6.26 11.43
C TRP A 273 16.64 7.53 10.86
N ARG A 274 16.39 8.55 11.69
CA ARG A 274 15.90 9.85 11.20
C ARG A 274 16.88 10.51 10.24
N GLU A 275 18.17 10.50 10.56
CA GLU A 275 19.22 11.02 9.68
C GLU A 275 19.32 10.22 8.37
N LEU A 276 19.35 8.89 8.44
CA LEU A 276 19.39 8.05 7.24
C LEU A 276 18.19 8.32 6.33
N PHE A 277 17.00 8.40 6.91
CA PHE A 277 15.75 8.58 6.16
C PHE A 277 15.40 10.04 5.86
N SER A 278 16.27 10.99 6.24
CA SER A 278 16.08 12.43 6.04
C SER A 278 14.74 12.94 6.61
N LEU A 279 14.38 12.47 7.80
CA LEU A 279 13.12 12.77 8.47
C LEU A 279 13.23 14.06 9.30
N ASP A 280 12.29 14.98 9.13
CA ASP A 280 12.14 16.13 10.01
C ASP A 280 11.62 15.68 11.38
N ALA A 281 12.44 15.90 12.41
CA ALA A 281 12.17 15.51 13.79
C ALA A 281 10.94 16.22 14.38
N ASP A 282 10.70 17.46 13.98
CA ASP A 282 9.67 18.33 14.55
C ASP A 282 8.34 18.25 13.78
N ALA A 283 8.35 17.66 12.58
CA ALA A 283 7.15 17.43 11.80
C ALA A 283 6.19 16.45 12.50
N HIS A 284 4.89 16.66 12.31
CA HIS A 284 3.89 15.66 12.64
C HIS A 284 3.97 14.51 11.62
N PRO A 285 3.88 13.23 12.01
CA PRO A 285 4.04 12.13 11.05
C PRO A 285 3.05 12.18 9.88
N LEU A 286 1.82 12.65 10.10
CA LEU A 286 0.82 12.83 9.03
C LEU A 286 1.12 13.99 8.07
N ASP A 287 2.05 14.88 8.39
CA ASP A 287 2.51 15.95 7.49
C ASP A 287 3.67 15.49 6.59
N LEU A 288 4.26 14.33 6.87
CA LEU A 288 5.30 13.72 6.06
C LEU A 288 4.75 13.30 4.69
N SER A 289 5.61 13.32 3.66
CA SER A 289 5.27 12.69 2.39
C SER A 289 5.10 11.18 2.56
N GLN A 290 4.41 10.51 1.62
CA GLN A 290 4.23 9.05 1.69
C GLN A 290 5.54 8.27 1.86
N ARG A 291 6.60 8.68 1.14
CA ARG A 291 7.94 8.11 1.29
C ARG A 291 8.46 8.28 2.71
N GLU A 292 8.41 9.50 3.24
CA GLU A 292 8.92 9.82 4.58
C GLU A 292 8.12 9.09 5.65
N LEU A 293 6.80 9.02 5.52
CA LEU A 293 5.96 8.29 6.45
C LEU A 293 6.24 6.78 6.42
N ARG A 294 6.41 6.19 5.23
CA ARG A 294 6.80 4.78 5.07
C ARG A 294 8.18 4.49 5.67
N LEU A 295 9.15 5.38 5.45
CA LEU A 295 10.48 5.27 6.06
C LEU A 295 10.46 5.53 7.57
N ALA A 296 9.58 6.40 8.07
CA ALA A 296 9.40 6.64 9.49
C ALA A 296 8.80 5.41 10.20
N GLN A 297 7.77 4.79 9.60
CA GLN A 297 7.21 3.51 10.05
C GLN A 297 8.31 2.43 10.12
N PHE A 298 9.15 2.33 9.08
CA PHE A 298 10.28 1.41 9.09
C PHE A 298 11.29 1.75 10.20
N GLY A 299 11.70 3.01 10.32
CA GLY A 299 12.64 3.48 11.34
C GLY A 299 12.14 3.30 12.77
N ALA A 300 10.83 3.41 13.00
CA ALA A 300 10.20 3.14 14.29
C ALA A 300 10.42 1.68 14.69
N GLU A 301 10.16 0.73 13.79
CA GLU A 301 10.41 -0.69 14.03
C GLU A 301 11.91 -1.00 14.17
N LEU A 302 12.76 -0.41 13.33
CA LEU A 302 14.21 -0.58 13.45
C LEU A 302 14.77 -0.05 14.77
N SER A 303 14.17 1.01 15.35
CA SER A 303 14.55 1.54 16.66
C SER A 303 14.30 0.53 17.80
N ARG A 304 13.33 -0.38 17.63
CA ARG A 304 12.98 -1.41 18.62
C ARG A 304 13.90 -2.63 18.55
N GLN A 305 14.67 -2.77 17.47
CA GLN A 305 15.56 -3.92 17.22
C GLN A 305 14.86 -5.28 17.41
N PRO A 306 13.74 -5.54 16.71
CA PRO A 306 13.07 -6.84 16.82
C PRO A 306 13.99 -7.97 16.34
N THR A 307 13.72 -9.19 16.79
CA THR A 307 14.43 -10.37 16.27
C THR A 307 13.95 -10.72 14.86
N VAL A 308 12.66 -10.52 14.62
CA VAL A 308 12.00 -10.74 13.34
C VAL A 308 11.23 -9.49 12.95
N LEU A 309 11.42 -9.03 11.72
CA LEU A 309 10.65 -7.94 11.15
C LEU A 309 9.73 -8.48 10.06
N LEU A 310 8.44 -8.27 10.22
CA LEU A 310 7.41 -8.60 9.25
C LEU A 310 7.06 -7.34 8.46
N ILE A 311 7.12 -7.41 7.13
CA ILE A 311 6.95 -6.25 6.27
C ILE A 311 5.89 -6.51 5.20
N ASP A 312 4.79 -5.78 5.24
CA ASP A 312 3.70 -5.93 4.28
C ASP A 312 3.73 -4.82 3.20
N GLU A 313 4.04 -5.22 1.96
CA GLU A 313 4.10 -4.36 0.76
C GLU A 313 4.95 -3.08 0.90
N PRO A 314 6.26 -3.18 1.26
CA PRO A 314 7.09 -2.02 1.57
C PRO A 314 7.32 -1.05 0.41
N ASP A 315 7.15 -1.51 -0.82
CA ASP A 315 7.35 -0.73 -2.03
C ASP A 315 6.27 0.34 -2.25
N VAL A 316 5.08 0.15 -1.67
CA VAL A 316 4.00 1.13 -1.77
C VAL A 316 4.43 2.44 -1.10
N GLY A 317 4.38 3.53 -1.87
CA GLY A 317 4.71 4.88 -1.42
C GLY A 317 6.20 5.23 -1.46
N LEU A 318 7.08 4.35 -1.95
CA LEU A 318 8.51 4.64 -2.10
C LEU A 318 8.86 5.03 -3.53
N ASP A 319 9.50 6.19 -3.68
CA ASP A 319 10.22 6.54 -4.91
C ASP A 319 11.59 5.81 -4.99
N THR A 320 12.34 6.02 -6.07
CA THR A 320 13.68 5.43 -6.26
C THR A 320 14.64 5.71 -5.09
N THR A 321 14.59 6.91 -4.53
CA THR A 321 15.47 7.32 -3.41
C THR A 321 15.04 6.65 -2.11
N GLY A 322 13.74 6.63 -1.82
CA GLY A 322 13.14 5.97 -0.67
C GLY A 322 13.35 4.48 -0.70
N ARG A 323 13.24 3.85 -1.87
CA ARG A 323 13.59 2.44 -2.09
C ARG A 323 15.07 2.19 -1.76
N ALA A 324 15.98 3.00 -2.29
CA ALA A 324 17.40 2.87 -1.99
C ALA A 324 17.72 3.08 -0.49
N LEU A 325 17.06 4.02 0.18
CA LEU A 325 17.15 4.23 1.62
C LEU A 325 16.59 3.05 2.43
N PHE A 326 15.46 2.50 2.00
CA PHE A 326 14.89 1.28 2.56
C PHE A 326 15.88 0.12 2.47
N HIS A 327 16.53 -0.09 1.32
CA HIS A 327 17.58 -1.10 1.16
C HIS A 327 18.76 -0.87 2.11
N GLN A 328 19.19 0.37 2.34
CA GLN A 328 20.25 0.70 3.31
C GLN A 328 19.84 0.35 4.76
N GLY A 329 18.62 0.71 5.15
CA GLY A 329 18.07 0.36 6.46
C GLY A 329 17.94 -1.15 6.65
N LEU A 330 17.41 -1.84 5.64
CA LEU A 330 17.24 -3.29 5.62
C LEU A 330 18.58 -4.02 5.72
N ALA A 331 19.58 -3.65 4.92
CA ALA A 331 20.92 -4.24 4.99
C ALA A 331 21.57 -4.01 6.37
N THR A 332 21.35 -2.85 6.98
CA THR A 332 21.87 -2.55 8.33
C THR A 332 21.22 -3.46 9.38
N TYR A 333 19.90 -3.64 9.33
CA TYR A 333 19.16 -4.54 10.21
C TYR A 333 19.57 -6.01 10.05
N LEU A 334 19.70 -6.48 8.80
CA LEU A 334 20.13 -7.85 8.50
C LEU A 334 21.56 -8.11 8.99
N ASN A 335 22.49 -7.14 8.83
CA ASN A 335 23.85 -7.24 9.37
C ASN A 335 23.87 -7.38 10.91
N GLN A 336 22.86 -6.86 11.61
CA GLN A 336 22.71 -7.01 13.06
C GLN A 336 22.16 -8.39 13.47
N GLY A 337 21.90 -9.29 12.51
CA GLY A 337 21.36 -10.62 12.76
C GLY A 337 19.83 -10.68 12.81
N GLY A 338 19.14 -9.62 12.40
CA GLY A 338 17.70 -9.61 12.22
C GLY A 338 17.26 -10.58 11.12
N ALA A 339 16.09 -11.18 11.27
CA ALA A 339 15.43 -11.97 10.23
C ALA A 339 14.21 -11.21 9.69
N VAL A 340 13.89 -11.39 8.39
CA VAL A 340 12.77 -10.69 7.75
C VAL A 340 11.83 -11.68 7.05
N LEU A 341 10.53 -11.46 7.21
CA LEU A 341 9.49 -12.02 6.35
C LEU A 341 8.79 -10.86 5.64
N MET A 342 8.73 -10.88 4.32
CA MET A 342 8.23 -9.76 3.53
C MET A 342 7.23 -10.22 2.47
N SER A 343 6.11 -9.54 2.33
CA SER A 343 5.20 -9.63 1.18
C SER A 343 5.45 -8.44 0.25
N CYS A 344 5.51 -8.70 -1.05
CA CYS A 344 5.69 -7.67 -2.08
C CYS A 344 5.12 -8.19 -3.40
N HIS A 345 4.53 -7.29 -4.18
CA HIS A 345 4.00 -7.57 -5.53
C HIS A 345 5.01 -7.24 -6.64
N ASP A 346 6.05 -6.46 -6.33
CA ASP A 346 7.10 -6.09 -7.25
C ASP A 346 8.32 -7.01 -7.09
N ASP A 347 8.44 -8.00 -7.98
CA ASP A 347 9.59 -8.92 -8.07
C ASP A 347 10.94 -8.18 -8.13
N SER A 348 10.98 -6.95 -8.63
CA SER A 348 12.25 -6.20 -8.73
C SER A 348 12.82 -5.84 -7.35
N VAL A 349 11.98 -5.62 -6.34
CA VAL A 349 12.42 -5.28 -4.98
C VAL A 349 13.22 -6.45 -4.40
N LEU A 350 12.72 -7.68 -4.56
CA LEU A 350 13.38 -8.88 -4.05
C LEU A 350 14.64 -9.22 -4.86
N LYS A 351 14.65 -8.95 -6.17
CA LYS A 351 15.87 -9.08 -6.99
C LYS A 351 16.98 -8.16 -6.49
N GLU A 352 16.65 -6.91 -6.15
CA GLU A 352 17.60 -5.97 -5.56
C GLU A 352 18.06 -6.40 -4.16
N VAL A 353 17.17 -7.00 -3.34
CA VAL A 353 17.58 -7.59 -2.06
C VAL A 353 18.57 -8.74 -2.27
N ALA A 354 18.33 -9.59 -3.27
CA ALA A 354 19.18 -10.74 -3.57
C ALA A 354 20.62 -10.36 -3.96
N ASP A 355 20.86 -9.12 -4.39
CA ASP A 355 22.19 -8.61 -4.69
C ASP A 355 23.07 -8.44 -3.43
N TYR A 356 22.45 -8.32 -2.25
CA TYR A 356 23.19 -8.09 -1.00
C TYR A 356 22.78 -8.98 0.18
N ALA A 357 21.70 -9.76 0.10
CA ALA A 357 21.27 -10.66 1.18
C ALA A 357 20.63 -11.94 0.62
N PRO A 358 20.71 -13.07 1.35
CA PRO A 358 20.02 -14.30 0.95
C PRO A 358 18.51 -14.12 0.98
N VAL A 359 17.84 -14.56 -0.09
CA VAL A 359 16.39 -14.54 -0.23
C VAL A 359 15.86 -15.96 -0.39
N ASN A 360 14.94 -16.36 0.49
CA ASN A 360 14.19 -17.61 0.39
C ASN A 360 12.74 -17.31 -0.02
N GLU A 361 12.10 -18.21 -0.76
CA GLU A 361 10.67 -18.09 -1.07
C GLU A 361 9.83 -19.02 -0.20
N TYR A 362 8.65 -18.54 0.19
CA TYR A 362 7.61 -19.36 0.82
C TYR A 362 6.26 -19.04 0.21
N TRP A 363 5.50 -20.07 -0.18
CA TRP A 363 4.21 -19.94 -0.85
C TRP A 363 3.06 -20.23 0.11
N VAL A 364 2.09 -19.33 0.15
CA VAL A 364 0.83 -19.42 0.92
C VAL A 364 -0.37 -19.48 -0.01
#